data_AF-A0A2N3D5P7-F1
#
_entry.id   AF-A0A2N3D5P7-F1
#
_cell.length_a   1.000
_cell.length_b   1.000
_cell.length_c   1.000
_cell.angle_alpha   90.00
_cell.angle_beta   90.00
_cell.angle_gamma   90.00
#
_symmetry.space_group_name_H-M   'P 1'
#
loop_
_entity.id
_entity.type
_entity.pdbx_description
1 polymer ?
#
loop_
_entity_poly.entity_id
_entity_poly.type
_entity_poly.pdbx_seq_one_letter_code
_entity_poly.pdbx_strand_id
1 'polypeptide(L)' 'MTNAALVGADADSANWISHGRTYSEQRYSPLDAVNRDTVGDLGLTWFADMDTARGQEATPLVIDGKL' A
#
# COMPACT_ATOMS: atom_id res chain seq x y z
N MET A 1 13.47 -9.21 -2.55
CA MET A 1 13.56 -7.73 -2.53
C MET A 1 15.02 -7.33 -2.40
N THR A 2 15.51 -6.39 -3.21
CA THR A 2 16.92 -5.92 -3.17
C THR A 2 17.02 -4.58 -2.46
N ASN A 3 18.20 -4.24 -1.94
CA ASN A 3 18.45 -2.91 -1.38
C ASN A 3 18.18 -1.78 -2.40
N ALA A 4 18.52 -2.02 -3.67
CA ALA A 4 18.27 -1.06 -4.75
C ALA A 4 16.76 -0.78 -4.93
N ALA A 5 15.90 -1.81 -4.81
CA ALA A 5 14.45 -1.64 -4.87
C ALA A 5 13.94 -0.75 -3.72
N LEU A 6 14.43 -0.96 -2.50
CA LEU A 6 14.04 -0.16 -1.33
C LEU A 6 14.45 1.32 -1.47
N VAL A 7 15.66 1.58 -1.98
CA VAL A 7 16.13 2.94 -2.25
C VAL A 7 15.34 3.60 -3.38
N GLY A 8 14.97 2.83 -4.40
CA GLY A 8 14.20 3.29 -5.56
C GLY A 8 12.68 3.25 -5.39
N ALA A 9 12.16 2.97 -4.20
CA ALA A 9 10.73 2.72 -3.96
C ALA A 9 9.81 3.85 -4.43
N ASP A 10 10.30 5.10 -4.48
CA ASP A 10 9.47 6.22 -4.93
C ASP A 10 9.13 6.17 -6.43
N ALA A 11 10.00 5.56 -7.24
CA ALA A 11 9.80 5.41 -8.69
C ALA A 11 8.85 4.25 -9.04
N ASP A 12 8.54 3.38 -8.08
CA ASP A 12 7.61 2.26 -8.25
C ASP A 12 6.31 2.56 -7.49
N SER A 13 5.37 3.22 -8.17
CA SER A 13 4.09 3.59 -7.58
C SER A 13 3.14 2.41 -7.36
N ALA A 14 3.39 1.27 -8.01
CA ALA A 14 2.50 0.10 -7.96
C ALA A 14 2.72 -0.72 -6.69
N ASN A 15 3.91 -0.65 -6.09
CA ASN A 15 4.28 -1.44 -4.93
C ASN A 15 4.39 -0.59 -3.65
N TRP A 16 4.03 -1.19 -2.51
CA TRP A 16 4.24 -0.63 -1.17
C TRP A 16 5.17 -1.58 -0.41
N ILE A 17 6.48 -1.37 -0.58
CA ILE A 17 7.51 -2.36 -0.19
C ILE A 17 8.16 -2.10 1.17
N SER A 18 7.82 -1.00 1.83
CA SER A 18 8.31 -0.63 3.16
C SER A 18 7.17 -0.08 4.01
N HIS A 19 7.32 -0.05 5.33
CA HIS A 19 6.26 0.37 6.26
C HIS A 19 5.66 1.74 5.90
N GLY A 20 6.50 2.76 5.67
CA GLY A 20 6.06 4.09 5.25
C GLY A 20 6.08 4.36 3.74
N ARG A 21 5.91 3.31 2.90
CA ARG A 21 6.10 3.28 1.43
C ARG A 21 7.55 3.44 1.00
N THR A 22 8.17 4.57 1.33
CA THR A 22 9.58 4.89 1.04
C THR A 22 10.35 5.08 2.34
N TYR A 23 11.68 5.13 2.27
CA TYR A 23 12.52 5.38 3.46
C TYR A 23 12.28 6.73 4.13
N SER A 24 11.67 7.68 3.42
CA SER A 24 11.28 8.96 4.01
C SER A 24 10.02 8.89 4.86
N GLU A 25 9.34 7.73 4.90
CA GLU A 25 8.16 7.46 5.72
C GLU A 25 6.99 8.44 5.51
N GLN A 26 6.94 9.13 4.38
CA GLN A 26 5.89 10.13 4.10
C GLN A 26 4.49 9.52 3.94
N ARG A 27 4.39 8.21 3.68
CA ARG A 27 3.13 7.50 3.40
C ARG A 27 2.30 8.12 2.27
N TYR A 28 2.96 8.83 1.36
CA TYR A 28 2.36 9.46 0.20
C TYR A 28 2.36 8.50 -0.98
N SER A 29 1.21 8.25 -1.61
CA SER A 29 1.13 7.52 -2.88
C SER A 29 0.91 8.50 -4.04
N PRO A 30 1.64 8.38 -5.16
CA PRO A 30 1.41 9.19 -6.36
C PRO A 30 0.27 8.67 -7.23
N LEU A 31 -0.36 7.53 -6.89
CA LEU A 31 -1.50 7.00 -7.63
C LEU A 31 -2.72 7.93 -7.51
N ASP A 32 -3.38 8.20 -8.62
CA ASP A 32 -4.46 9.19 -8.72
C ASP A 32 -5.77 8.66 -9.34
N ALA A 33 -5.83 7.36 -9.64
CA ALA A 33 -7.04 6.72 -10.17
C ALA A 33 -8.26 6.91 -9.25
N VAL A 34 -8.00 6.93 -7.94
CA VAL A 34 -8.96 7.36 -6.92
C VAL A 34 -8.64 8.81 -6.55
N ASN A 35 -9.54 9.72 -6.88
CA ASN A 35 -9.37 11.16 -6.65
C ASN A 35 -10.70 11.81 -6.27
N ARG A 36 -10.73 13.16 -6.19
CA ARG A 36 -11.92 13.91 -5.73
C ARG A 36 -13.17 13.65 -6.56
N ASP A 37 -13.00 13.32 -7.83
CA ASP A 37 -14.09 13.13 -8.77
C ASP A 37 -14.57 11.66 -8.79
N THR A 38 -13.67 10.70 -8.52
CA THR A 38 -13.95 9.25 -8.62
C THR A 38 -14.15 8.55 -7.27
N VAL A 39 -13.83 9.20 -6.14
CA VAL A 39 -13.94 8.60 -4.81
C VAL A 39 -15.38 8.19 -4.45
N GLY A 40 -16.38 8.83 -5.05
CA GLY A 40 -17.80 8.50 -4.85
C GLY A 40 -18.21 7.13 -5.36
N ASP A 41 -17.44 6.54 -6.27
CA ASP A 41 -17.72 5.24 -6.90
C ASP A 41 -17.04 4.06 -6.18
N LEU A 42 -16.29 4.31 -5.10
CA LEU A 42 -15.57 3.26 -4.39
C LEU A 42 -16.52 2.23 -3.75
N GLY A 43 -16.19 0.95 -3.94
CA GLY A 43 -16.87 -0.18 -3.31
C GLY A 43 -15.90 -1.24 -2.81
N LEU A 44 -16.37 -2.09 -1.90
CA LEU A 44 -15.59 -3.23 -1.40
C LEU A 44 -15.35 -4.24 -2.53
N THR A 45 -14.08 -4.49 -2.87
CA THR A 45 -13.72 -5.50 -3.88
C THR A 45 -13.59 -6.90 -3.29
N TRP A 46 -12.96 -7.02 -2.12
CA TRP A 46 -12.76 -8.29 -1.40
C TRP A 46 -12.46 -8.03 0.09
N PHE A 47 -12.58 -9.06 0.92
CA PHE A 47 -12.15 -9.06 2.32
C PHE A 47 -11.57 -10.43 2.71
N ALA A 48 -10.79 -10.47 3.78
CA ALA A 48 -10.30 -11.70 4.39
C ALA A 48 -10.51 -11.65 5.91
N ASP A 49 -11.02 -12.73 6.48
CA ASP A 49 -11.20 -12.86 7.91
C ASP A 49 -9.86 -13.05 8.63
N MET A 50 -9.76 -12.49 9.83
CA MET A 50 -8.62 -12.70 10.72
C MET A 50 -9.00 -13.71 11.80
N ASP A 51 -8.04 -14.53 12.20
CA ASP A 51 -8.22 -15.58 13.21
C ASP A 51 -8.28 -15.06 14.65
N THR A 52 -8.19 -13.74 14.85
CA THR A 52 -8.17 -13.09 16.15
C THR A 52 -8.99 -11.80 16.17
N ALA A 53 -9.63 -11.56 17.31
CA ALA A 53 -10.35 -10.32 17.61
C ALA A 53 -9.46 -9.29 18.35
N ARG A 54 -8.14 -9.51 18.42
CA ARG A 54 -7.18 -8.54 19.00
C ARG A 54 -6.88 -7.40 18.02
N GLY A 55 -6.21 -6.35 18.52
CA GLY A 55 -5.89 -5.16 17.74
C GLY A 55 -5.09 -5.48 16.48
N GLN A 56 -5.49 -4.87 15.37
CA GLN A 56 -4.86 -5.02 14.06
C GLN A 56 -4.16 -3.71 13.70
N GLU A 57 -2.84 -3.70 13.84
CA GLU A 57 -2.01 -2.50 13.75
C GLU A 57 -1.02 -2.56 12.57
N ALA A 58 -1.11 -3.62 11.75
CA ALA A 58 -0.22 -3.80 10.62
C ALA A 58 -0.43 -2.71 9.55
N THR A 59 0.66 -2.26 8.95
CA THR A 59 0.62 -1.64 7.62
C THR A 59 0.94 -2.73 6.60
N PRO A 60 -0.01 -3.14 5.75
CA PRO A 60 0.25 -4.16 4.73
C PRO A 60 1.35 -3.74 3.77
N LEU A 61 2.09 -4.72 3.24
CA LEU A 61 3.01 -4.51 2.13
C LEU A 61 2.39 -5.09 0.87
N VAL A 62 2.59 -4.42 -0.26
CA VAL A 62 2.18 -4.92 -1.57
C VAL A 62 3.41 -5.06 -2.44
N ILE A 63 3.71 -6.28 -2.88
CA ILE A 63 4.90 -6.62 -3.65
C ILE A 63 4.49 -7.54 -4.80
N ASP A 64 4.64 -7.05 -6.03
CA ASP A 64 4.36 -7.77 -7.27
C ASP A 64 2.93 -8.36 -7.31
N GLY A 65 1.95 -7.55 -6.89
CA GLY A 65 0.53 -7.92 -6.88
C GLY A 65 0.11 -8.84 -5.73
N LYS A 66 0.99 -9.09 -4.75
CA LYS A 66 0.69 -9.86 -3.55
C LYS A 66 0.60 -8.94 -2.35
N LEU A 67 -0.41 -9.18 -1.52
CA LEU A 67 -0.56 -8.64 -0.18
C LEU A 67 0.08 -9.58 0.85
#